data_AF-A0A077HN67-F1
#
_entry.id   AF-A0A077HN67-F1
#
_cell.length_a   1.000
_cell.length_b   1.000
_cell.length_c   1.000
_cell.angle_alpha   90.00
_cell.angle_beta   90.00
_cell.angle_gamma   90.00
#
_symmetry.space_group_name_H-M   'P 1'
#
loop_
_entity.id
_entity.type
_entity.pdbx_description
1 polymer ?
#
loop_
_entity_poly.entity_id
_entity_poly.type
_entity_poly.pdbx_seq_one_letter_code
_entity_poly.pdbx_strand_id
1 'polypeptide(L)'
;MAIDLGDLKQYNAEQGLKFEWAGRSYHVQADVEHGLGFHATHHEMDTKREELREKIRSTDAEESKAAADKLRSLNRFGTFELMAPMFGSTFHYPTKTKGARFTGGILAELQENGMDWGTLERIVTTLYLMMVNSEAVAQEYMKTGKLEQAVAVVAAREKSETDALATQQAPGATSGND
;
A
#
# COMPACT_ATOMS: atom_id res chain seq x y z
N MET A 1 11.88 22.58 -7.17
CA MET A 1 10.42 22.72 -7.04
C MET A 1 10.08 22.25 -5.63
N ALA A 2 9.73 23.17 -4.73
CA ALA A 2 9.42 22.82 -3.35
C ALA A 2 8.03 22.16 -3.32
N ILE A 3 7.95 20.95 -2.76
CA ILE A 3 6.68 20.25 -2.55
C ILE A 3 5.94 21.03 -1.46
N ASP A 4 4.74 21.52 -1.78
CA ASP A 4 3.84 22.14 -0.82
C ASP A 4 3.36 21.06 0.17
N LEU A 5 3.82 21.16 1.42
CA LEU A 5 3.50 20.22 2.51
C LEU A 5 2.17 20.56 3.18
N GLY A 6 1.42 21.56 2.69
CA GLY A 6 0.12 21.99 3.23
C GLY A 6 -0.93 20.87 3.21
N ASP A 7 -0.97 20.08 2.14
CA ASP A 7 -1.95 18.99 1.97
C ASP A 7 -1.62 17.72 2.79
N LEU A 8 -0.36 17.53 3.20
CA LEU A 8 0.07 16.40 4.03
C LEU A 8 -0.40 16.51 5.50
N LYS A 9 -0.73 17.73 5.96
CA LYS A 9 -1.23 17.96 7.34
C LYS A 9 -2.71 17.57 7.51
N GLN A 10 -3.50 17.58 6.44
CA GLN A 10 -4.90 17.15 6.49
C GLN A 10 -5.06 15.62 6.43
N TYR A 11 -4.00 14.89 6.06
CA TYR A 11 -4.01 13.44 5.89
C TYR A 11 -3.93 12.63 7.21
N ASN A 12 -3.57 13.26 8.34
CA ASN A 12 -2.86 12.56 9.44
C ASN A 12 -3.55 12.43 10.81
N ALA A 13 -4.88 12.57 10.95
CA ALA A 13 -5.53 12.38 12.26
C ALA A 13 -6.63 11.31 12.30
N GLU A 14 -7.41 11.14 11.22
CA GLU A 14 -8.62 10.29 11.25
C GLU A 14 -8.53 9.04 10.37
N GLN A 15 -7.57 8.98 9.44
CA GLN A 15 -7.47 7.94 8.40
C GLN A 15 -6.40 6.88 8.75
N GLY A 16 -6.71 6.02 9.73
CA GLY A 16 -5.88 4.87 10.09
C GLY A 16 -6.51 3.55 9.65
N LEU A 17 -5.68 2.53 9.42
CA LEU A 17 -6.18 1.17 9.18
C LEU A 17 -6.70 0.58 10.49
N LYS A 18 -7.99 0.23 10.52
CA LYS A 18 -8.63 -0.47 11.63
C LYS A 18 -9.02 -1.88 11.22
N PHE A 19 -8.71 -2.86 12.05
CA PHE A 19 -9.08 -4.27 11.82
C PHE A 19 -9.13 -5.05 13.12
N GLU A 20 -9.74 -6.24 13.08
CA GLU A 20 -9.81 -7.13 14.24
C GLU A 20 -9.11 -8.46 13.93
N TRP A 21 -8.38 -8.97 14.92
CA TRP A 21 -7.76 -10.29 14.87
C TRP A 21 -7.77 -10.93 16.26
N ALA A 22 -8.18 -12.20 16.34
CA ALA A 22 -8.22 -12.98 17.59
C ALA A 22 -8.95 -12.24 18.74
N GLY A 23 -10.04 -11.54 18.44
CA GLY A 23 -10.83 -10.80 19.43
C GLY A 23 -10.19 -9.50 19.95
N ARG A 24 -9.12 -9.03 19.29
CA ARG A 24 -8.48 -7.73 19.57
C ARG A 24 -8.67 -6.79 18.38
N SER A 25 -8.97 -5.53 18.67
CA SER A 25 -9.04 -4.47 17.67
C SER A 25 -7.68 -3.78 17.57
N TYR A 26 -7.20 -3.61 16.34
CA TYR A 26 -5.95 -2.94 16.00
C TYR A 26 -6.26 -1.64 15.27
N HIS A 27 -5.47 -0.61 15.54
CA HIS A 27 -5.55 0.66 14.85
C HIS A 27 -4.13 1.12 14.51
N VAL A 28 -3.87 1.27 13.22
CA VAL A 28 -2.57 1.70 12.70
C VAL A 28 -2.77 3.07 12.08
N GLN A 29 -2.18 4.09 12.70
CA GLN A 29 -2.21 5.45 12.20
C GLN A 29 -0.85 5.79 11.61
N ALA A 30 -0.86 6.24 10.36
CA ALA A 30 0.27 7.00 9.84
C ALA A 30 0.25 8.34 10.56
N ASP A 31 1.35 8.71 11.20
CA ASP A 31 1.61 10.12 11.51
C ASP A 31 2.42 10.76 10.37
N VAL A 32 2.63 12.07 10.48
CA VAL A 32 3.36 12.85 9.46
C VAL A 32 4.79 12.33 9.28
N GLU A 33 5.46 11.93 10.36
CA GLU A 33 6.86 11.47 10.31
C GLU A 33 6.96 10.13 9.58
N HIS A 34 6.05 9.22 9.89
CA HIS A 34 5.89 7.94 9.22
C HIS A 34 5.54 8.11 7.73
N GLY A 35 4.63 9.04 7.40
CA GLY A 35 4.29 9.35 6.01
C GLY A 35 5.46 9.91 5.20
N LEU A 36 6.24 10.83 5.78
CA LEU A 36 7.44 11.36 5.12
C LEU A 36 8.53 10.29 4.96
N GLY A 37 8.77 9.48 6.00
CA GLY A 37 9.70 8.36 5.97
C GLY A 37 9.32 7.30 4.92
N PHE A 38 8.02 7.03 4.77
CA PHE A 38 7.48 6.16 3.73
C PHE A 38 7.86 6.66 2.34
N HIS A 39 7.60 7.93 2.00
CA HIS A 39 7.88 8.44 0.66
C HIS A 39 9.38 8.44 0.32
N ALA A 40 10.24 8.78 1.28
CA ALA A 40 11.69 8.71 1.09
C ALA A 40 12.14 7.26 0.82
N THR A 41 11.71 6.31 1.66
CA THR A 41 12.07 4.90 1.53
C THR A 41 11.51 4.30 0.24
N HIS A 42 10.28 4.65 -0.14
CA HIS A 42 9.66 4.20 -1.38
C HIS A 42 10.48 4.63 -2.61
N HIS A 43 10.91 5.89 -2.66
CA HIS A 43 11.75 6.40 -3.74
C HIS A 43 13.11 5.68 -3.81
N GLU A 44 13.76 5.45 -2.66
CA GLU A 44 15.01 4.69 -2.61
C GLU A 44 14.84 3.25 -3.12
N MET A 45 13.73 2.59 -2.77
CA MET A 45 13.44 1.24 -3.24
C MET A 45 13.23 1.17 -4.74
N ASP A 46 12.52 2.15 -5.31
CA ASP A 46 12.34 2.24 -6.77
C ASP A 46 13.67 2.49 -7.49
N THR A 47 14.51 3.36 -6.94
CA THR A 47 15.86 3.60 -7.44
C THR A 47 16.67 2.29 -7.41
N LYS A 48 16.69 1.57 -6.28
CA LYS A 48 17.37 0.28 -6.13
C LYS A 48 16.84 -0.78 -7.11
N ARG A 49 15.52 -0.82 -7.37
CA ARG A 49 14.93 -1.74 -8.36
C ARG A 49 15.47 -1.46 -9.76
N GLU A 50 15.58 -0.19 -10.14
CA GLU A 50 16.08 0.18 -11.46
C GLU A 50 17.58 -0.09 -11.62
N GLU A 51 18.38 0.25 -10.60
CA GLU A 51 19.81 -0.10 -10.56
C GLU A 51 20.03 -1.62 -10.72
N LEU A 52 19.23 -2.45 -10.04
CA LEU A 52 19.30 -3.90 -10.17
C LEU A 52 18.92 -4.36 -11.58
N ARG A 53 17.90 -3.76 -12.20
CA ARG A 53 17.52 -4.07 -13.60
C ARG A 53 18.61 -3.66 -14.59
N GLU A 54 19.26 -2.53 -14.38
CA GLU A 54 20.39 -2.11 -15.21
C GLU A 54 21.58 -3.05 -15.03
N LYS A 55 21.90 -3.45 -13.79
CA LYS A 55 22.97 -4.41 -13.51
C LYS A 55 22.73 -5.77 -14.17
N ILE A 56 21.50 -6.27 -14.15
CA ILE A 56 21.11 -7.51 -14.87
C ILE A 56 21.32 -7.37 -16.39
N ARG A 57 21.16 -6.17 -16.95
CA ARG A 57 21.34 -5.91 -18.39
C ARG A 57 22.81 -5.74 -18.80
N SER A 58 23.70 -5.36 -17.88
CA SER A 58 25.05 -4.88 -18.21
C SER A 58 26.21 -5.78 -17.73
N THR A 59 25.95 -6.81 -16.92
CA THR A 59 27.01 -7.63 -16.28
C THR A 59 27.04 -9.09 -16.77
N ASP A 60 28.10 -9.82 -16.40
CA ASP A 60 28.23 -11.25 -16.66
C ASP A 60 27.17 -12.10 -15.92
N ALA A 61 27.16 -13.40 -16.21
CA ALA A 61 26.09 -14.32 -15.79
C ALA A 61 25.96 -14.49 -14.26
N GLU A 62 27.06 -14.38 -13.50
CA GLU A 62 27.04 -14.61 -12.05
C GLU A 62 26.54 -13.35 -11.31
N GLU A 63 27.05 -12.17 -11.70
CA GLU A 63 26.58 -10.91 -11.14
C GLU A 63 25.11 -10.63 -11.49
N SER A 64 24.69 -10.98 -12.71
CA SER A 64 23.30 -10.89 -13.15
C SER A 64 22.38 -11.80 -12.34
N LYS A 65 22.84 -13.00 -11.96
CA LYS A 65 22.05 -13.91 -11.12
C LYS A 65 21.88 -13.36 -9.71
N ALA A 66 22.95 -12.86 -9.08
CA ALA A 66 22.87 -12.25 -7.76
C ALA A 66 21.97 -11.00 -7.75
N ALA A 67 22.04 -10.17 -8.80
CA ALA A 67 21.17 -9.02 -8.98
C ALA A 67 19.70 -9.42 -9.19
N ALA A 68 19.44 -10.46 -9.98
CA ALA A 68 18.10 -11.01 -10.18
C ALA A 68 17.51 -11.60 -8.90
N ASP A 69 18.31 -12.28 -8.08
CA ASP A 69 17.88 -12.80 -6.77
C ASP A 69 17.49 -11.66 -5.82
N LYS A 70 18.30 -10.60 -5.77
CA LYS A 70 17.99 -9.38 -4.99
C LYS A 70 16.71 -8.71 -5.49
N LEU A 71 16.56 -8.55 -6.81
CA LEU A 71 15.36 -7.93 -7.40
C LEU A 71 14.11 -8.75 -7.10
N ARG A 72 14.18 -10.08 -7.19
CA ARG A 72 13.08 -10.99 -6.80
C ARG A 72 12.73 -10.84 -5.32
N SER A 73 13.73 -10.76 -4.44
CA SER A 73 13.52 -10.55 -3.01
C SER A 73 12.86 -9.20 -2.72
N LEU A 74 13.34 -8.13 -3.35
CA LEU A 74 12.81 -6.78 -3.19
C LEU A 74 11.39 -6.64 -3.75
N ASN A 75 11.07 -7.31 -4.86
CA ASN A 75 9.71 -7.35 -5.39
C ASN A 75 8.76 -8.15 -4.51
N ARG A 76 9.24 -9.20 -3.86
CA ARG A 76 8.40 -10.06 -3.00
C ARG A 76 8.16 -9.46 -1.61
N PHE A 77 9.18 -8.87 -1.00
CA PHE A 77 9.13 -8.46 0.40
C PHE A 77 9.29 -6.96 0.62
N GLY A 78 9.56 -6.20 -0.44
CA GLY A 78 9.80 -4.77 -0.31
C GLY A 78 8.64 -4.03 0.34
N THR A 79 7.39 -4.39 0.04
CA THR A 79 6.22 -3.79 0.70
C THR A 79 6.23 -4.03 2.20
N PHE A 80 6.69 -5.21 2.67
CA PHE A 80 6.83 -5.47 4.10
C PHE A 80 7.94 -4.64 4.74
N GLU A 81 9.10 -4.53 4.10
CA GLU A 81 10.19 -3.67 4.58
C GLU A 81 9.74 -2.21 4.69
N LEU A 82 9.06 -1.72 3.65
CA LEU A 82 8.57 -0.35 3.57
C LEU A 82 7.51 -0.03 4.63
N MET A 83 6.57 -0.95 4.85
CA MET A 83 5.42 -0.68 5.70
C MET A 83 5.64 -1.07 7.16
N ALA A 84 6.57 -1.98 7.48
CA ALA A 84 6.78 -2.45 8.85
C ALA A 84 6.93 -1.32 9.89
N PRO A 85 7.66 -0.22 9.63
CA PRO A 85 7.76 0.90 10.57
C PRO A 85 6.40 1.52 10.93
N MET A 86 5.46 1.59 9.99
CA MET A 86 4.09 2.09 10.23
C MET A 86 3.34 1.26 11.28
N PHE A 87 3.70 -0.02 11.42
CA PHE A 87 3.13 -0.93 12.40
C PHE A 87 4.01 -1.03 13.67
N GLY A 88 4.97 -0.12 13.85
CA GLY A 88 5.97 -0.19 14.92
C GLY A 88 6.84 -1.44 14.87
N SER A 89 6.93 -2.07 13.68
CA SER A 89 7.57 -3.37 13.47
C SER A 89 8.84 -3.22 12.64
N THR A 90 9.74 -4.20 12.73
CA THR A 90 10.89 -4.34 11.83
C THR A 90 10.77 -5.62 11.03
N PHE A 91 10.90 -5.54 9.71
CA PHE A 91 10.89 -6.71 8.83
C PHE A 91 12.30 -7.29 8.67
N HIS A 92 12.39 -8.62 8.74
CA HIS A 92 13.61 -9.38 8.48
C HIS A 92 13.41 -10.28 7.27
N TYR A 93 14.22 -10.06 6.25
CA TYR A 93 14.26 -10.91 5.05
C TYR A 93 14.56 -12.37 5.41
N PRO A 94 14.06 -13.33 4.60
CA PRO A 94 14.39 -14.74 4.80
C PRO A 94 15.89 -14.97 4.63
N THR A 95 16.41 -15.87 5.45
CA THR A 95 17.80 -16.37 5.40
C THR A 95 17.79 -17.86 5.09
N LYS A 96 18.96 -18.48 4.94
CA LYS A 96 19.06 -19.93 4.70
C LYS A 96 18.41 -20.78 5.80
N THR A 97 18.36 -20.28 7.03
CA THR A 97 17.92 -21.05 8.21
C THR A 97 16.64 -20.53 8.85
N LYS A 98 16.19 -19.33 8.47
CA LYS A 98 14.99 -18.71 9.02
C LYS A 98 14.16 -18.09 7.91
N GLY A 99 12.85 -18.30 7.95
CA GLY A 99 11.92 -17.59 7.07
C GLY A 99 11.91 -16.08 7.34
N ALA A 100 11.18 -15.37 6.49
CA ALA A 100 10.83 -13.98 6.73
C ALA A 100 10.14 -13.85 8.11
N ARG A 101 10.33 -12.74 8.80
CA ARG A 101 9.66 -12.49 10.09
C ARG A 101 9.64 -11.02 10.45
N PHE A 102 8.75 -10.66 11.35
CA PHE A 102 8.74 -9.37 12.01
C PHE A 102 9.34 -9.45 13.42
N THR A 103 9.82 -8.31 13.93
CA THR A 103 10.17 -8.13 15.34
C THR A 103 9.62 -6.81 15.84
N GLY A 104 9.04 -6.81 17.04
CA GLY A 104 8.41 -5.63 17.64
C GLY A 104 7.11 -5.22 16.92
N GLY A 105 6.27 -4.49 17.65
CA GLY A 105 5.06 -3.89 17.11
C GLY A 105 3.99 -4.88 16.64
N ILE A 106 3.01 -4.34 15.92
CA ILE A 106 1.77 -5.03 15.58
C ILE A 106 2.01 -6.23 14.67
N LEU A 107 2.87 -6.14 13.65
CA LEU A 107 3.06 -7.25 12.72
C LEU A 107 3.77 -8.45 13.37
N ALA A 108 4.67 -8.20 14.32
CA ALA A 108 5.27 -9.28 15.11
C ALA A 108 4.23 -9.96 15.99
N GLU A 109 3.41 -9.17 16.72
CA GLU A 109 2.32 -9.72 17.54
C GLU A 109 1.33 -10.54 16.71
N LEU A 110 0.92 -10.06 15.54
CA LEU A 110 0.00 -10.80 14.67
C LEU A 110 0.61 -12.10 14.17
N GLN A 111 1.88 -12.08 13.75
CA GLN A 111 2.60 -13.26 13.31
C GLN A 111 2.75 -14.30 14.46
N GLU A 112 3.06 -13.85 15.67
CA GLU A 112 3.18 -14.70 16.86
C GLU A 112 1.84 -15.30 17.29
N ASN A 113 0.74 -14.57 17.08
CA ASN A 113 -0.63 -15.03 17.30
C ASN A 113 -1.18 -15.88 16.13
N GLY A 114 -0.32 -16.36 15.25
CA GLY A 114 -0.67 -17.33 14.21
C GLY A 114 -1.37 -16.75 12.99
N MET A 115 -1.31 -15.43 12.76
CA MET A 115 -1.78 -14.85 11.50
C MET A 115 -0.91 -15.35 10.34
N ASP A 116 -1.55 -15.85 9.30
CA ASP A 116 -0.84 -16.35 8.12
C ASP A 116 -0.27 -15.20 7.26
N TRP A 117 0.71 -15.55 6.42
CA TRP A 117 1.39 -14.58 5.55
C TRP A 117 0.48 -13.88 4.54
N GLY A 118 -0.57 -14.55 4.04
CA GLY A 118 -1.49 -13.94 3.08
C GLY A 118 -2.39 -12.90 3.75
N THR A 119 -2.81 -13.16 4.98
CA THR A 119 -3.55 -12.18 5.79
C THR A 119 -2.67 -11.00 6.19
N LEU A 120 -1.42 -11.25 6.61
CA LEU A 120 -0.43 -10.19 6.88
C LEU A 120 -0.15 -9.34 5.63
N GLU A 121 0.05 -9.98 4.48
CA GLU A 121 0.25 -9.30 3.19
C GLU A 121 -0.94 -8.42 2.84
N ARG A 122 -2.16 -8.91 3.07
CA ARG A 122 -3.38 -8.14 2.82
C ARG A 122 -3.45 -6.89 3.70
N ILE A 123 -3.20 -7.01 5.00
CA ILE A 123 -3.21 -5.88 5.94
C ILE A 123 -2.16 -4.83 5.55
N VAL A 124 -0.93 -5.30 5.29
CA VAL A 124 0.19 -4.43 4.93
C VAL A 124 -0.07 -3.73 3.59
N THR A 125 -0.58 -4.47 2.60
CA THR A 125 -0.88 -3.91 1.27
C THR A 125 -2.06 -2.95 1.32
N THR A 126 -3.08 -3.20 2.16
CA THR A 126 -4.17 -2.24 2.36
C THR A 126 -3.63 -0.89 2.85
N LEU A 127 -2.76 -0.87 3.86
CA LEU A 127 -2.17 0.39 4.34
C LEU A 127 -1.28 1.04 3.27
N TYR A 128 -0.50 0.25 2.53
CA TYR A 128 0.27 0.76 1.39
C TYR A 128 -0.63 1.44 0.35
N LEU A 129 -1.75 0.82 -0.01
CA LEU A 129 -2.69 1.37 -0.99
C LEU A 129 -3.37 2.65 -0.51
N MET A 130 -3.60 2.81 0.80
CA MET A 130 -4.06 4.10 1.34
C MET A 130 -3.05 5.20 1.01
N MET A 131 -1.75 4.92 1.18
CA MET A 131 -0.66 5.89 0.97
C MET A 131 -0.39 6.24 -0.50
N VAL A 132 -0.56 5.29 -1.43
CA VAL A 132 -0.15 5.46 -2.84
C VAL A 132 -1.29 5.50 -3.85
N ASN A 133 -2.51 5.12 -3.47
CA ASN A 133 -3.69 5.17 -4.33
C ASN A 133 -4.77 6.03 -3.67
N SER A 134 -5.79 5.37 -3.09
CA SER A 134 -6.89 6.02 -2.41
C SER A 134 -7.45 5.11 -1.33
N GLU A 135 -8.11 5.69 -0.33
CA GLU A 135 -8.80 4.93 0.71
C GLU A 135 -9.83 3.97 0.11
N ALA A 136 -10.56 4.39 -0.94
CA ALA A 136 -11.57 3.56 -1.60
C ALA A 136 -10.96 2.29 -2.22
N VAL A 137 -9.81 2.41 -2.89
CA VAL A 137 -9.09 1.26 -3.47
C VAL A 137 -8.57 0.34 -2.37
N ALA A 138 -8.02 0.91 -1.29
CA ALA A 138 -7.54 0.14 -0.15
C ALA A 138 -8.67 -0.66 0.53
N GLN A 139 -9.83 -0.03 0.77
CA GLN A 139 -10.99 -0.68 1.36
C GLN A 139 -11.52 -1.83 0.49
N GLU A 140 -11.55 -1.66 -0.83
CA GLU A 140 -12.01 -2.72 -1.74
C GLU A 140 -10.98 -3.85 -1.88
N TYR A 141 -9.69 -3.51 -1.86
CA TYR A 141 -8.62 -4.50 -1.79
C TYR A 141 -8.69 -5.33 -0.50
N MET A 142 -8.98 -4.71 0.65
CA MET A 142 -9.11 -5.43 1.93
C MET A 142 -10.19 -6.53 1.87
N LYS A 143 -11.27 -6.30 1.12
CA LYS A 143 -12.34 -7.29 0.92
C LYS A 143 -11.93 -8.41 -0.04
N THR A 144 -11.34 -8.03 -1.18
CA THR A 144 -11.16 -8.93 -2.33
C THR A 144 -9.79 -9.60 -2.39
N GLY A 145 -8.77 -8.96 -1.83
CA GLY A 145 -7.34 -9.31 -1.99
C GLY A 145 -6.82 -9.12 -3.42
N LYS A 146 -7.57 -8.46 -4.31
CA LYS A 146 -7.25 -8.35 -5.75
C LYS A 146 -7.19 -6.90 -6.18
N LEU A 147 -5.98 -6.39 -6.42
CA LEU A 147 -5.77 -4.97 -6.74
C LEU A 147 -6.46 -4.53 -8.03
N GLU A 148 -6.31 -5.28 -9.12
CA GLU A 148 -6.94 -4.95 -10.41
C GLU A 148 -8.47 -4.86 -10.28
N GLN A 149 -9.06 -5.78 -9.53
CA GLN A 149 -10.50 -5.76 -9.25
C GLN A 149 -10.88 -4.57 -8.38
N ALA A 150 -10.11 -4.27 -7.34
CA ALA A 150 -10.36 -3.13 -6.46
C ALA A 150 -10.35 -1.80 -7.23
N VAL A 151 -9.34 -1.60 -8.09
CA VAL A 151 -9.24 -0.42 -8.95
C VAL A 151 -10.42 -0.35 -9.92
N ALA A 152 -10.77 -1.46 -10.58
CA ALA A 152 -11.89 -1.50 -11.52
C ALA A 152 -13.24 -1.18 -10.86
N VAL A 153 -13.49 -1.71 -9.65
CA VAL A 153 -14.71 -1.46 -8.88
C VAL A 153 -14.81 0.02 -8.50
N VAL A 154 -13.73 0.60 -7.99
CA VAL A 154 -13.71 2.02 -7.59
C VAL A 154 -13.92 2.93 -8.80
N ALA A 155 -13.20 2.68 -9.90
CA ALA A 155 -13.34 3.46 -11.12
C ALA A 155 -14.77 3.37 -11.71
N ALA A 156 -15.39 2.19 -11.67
CA ALA A 156 -16.78 2.01 -12.11
C ALA A 156 -17.76 2.78 -11.22
N ARG A 157 -17.54 2.80 -9.90
CA ARG A 157 -18.37 3.54 -8.95
C ARG A 157 -18.27 5.04 -9.16
N GLU A 158 -17.06 5.58 -9.26
CA GLU A 158 -16.81 7.01 -9.50
C GLU A 158 -17.42 7.48 -10.82
N LYS A 159 -17.31 6.66 -11.87
CA LYS A 159 -17.96 6.94 -13.15
C LYS A 159 -19.49 7.00 -13.02
N SER A 160 -20.09 6.03 -12.32
CA SER A 160 -21.54 6.02 -12.09
C SER A 160 -22.02 7.22 -11.27
N GLU A 161 -21.26 7.65 -10.28
CA GLU A 161 -21.58 8.83 -9.47
C GLU A 161 -21.50 10.11 -10.31
N THR A 162 -20.48 10.21 -11.16
CA THR A 162 -20.31 11.33 -12.12
C THR A 162 -21.46 11.39 -13.12
N ASP A 163 -21.86 10.25 -13.68
CA ASP A 163 -22.99 10.15 -14.62
C ASP A 163 -24.33 10.51 -13.94
N ALA A 164 -24.52 10.12 -12.67
CA ALA A 164 -25.71 10.46 -11.88
C ALA A 164 -25.77 11.96 -11.56
N LEU A 165 -24.64 12.59 -11.24
CA LEU A 165 -24.54 14.04 -11.00
C LEU A 165 -24.77 14.85 -12.27
N ALA A 166 -24.24 14.39 -13.42
CA ALA A 166 -24.49 15.00 -14.72
C ALA A 166 -25.98 14.94 -15.14
N THR A 167 -26.67 13.86 -14.78
CA THR A 167 -28.11 13.68 -15.04
C THR A 167 -28.97 14.58 -14.14
N GLN A 168 -28.53 14.88 -12.91
CA GLN A 168 -29.22 15.81 -12.00
C GLN A 168 -29.01 17.30 -12.35
N GLN A 169 -28.01 17.63 -13.16
CA GLN A 169 -27.73 19.00 -13.62
C GLN A 169 -28.33 19.36 -14.98
N ALA A 170 -29.03 18.45 -15.66
CA ALA A 170 -29.73 18.77 -16.90
C ALA A 170 -30.89 19.74 -16.63
N PRO A 171 -30.89 20.97 -17.19
CA PRO A 171 -31.93 21.96 -16.92
C PRO A 171 -33.24 21.54 -17.56
N GLY A 172 -34.33 21.74 -16.82
CA GLY A 172 -35.69 21.47 -17.26
C GLY A 172 -35.99 22.05 -18.63
N ALA A 173 -36.34 21.17 -19.57
CA ALA A 173 -37.08 21.56 -20.75
C ALA A 173 -38.43 22.11 -20.29
N THR A 174 -38.57 23.42 -20.44
CA THR A 174 -39.76 24.25 -20.28
C THR A 174 -41.07 23.50 -20.48
N SER A 175 -41.83 23.31 -19.40
CA SER A 175 -43.29 23.23 -19.48
C SER A 175 -43.79 24.65 -19.75
N GLY A 176 -44.02 24.96 -21.03
CA GLY A 176 -44.83 26.07 -21.48
C GLY A 176 -46.14 25.50 -22.00
N ASN A 177 -47.17 25.54 -21.16
CA ASN A 177 -48.56 25.49 -21.60
C ASN A 177 -48.92 26.82 -22.28
N ASP A 178 -49.90 26.71 -23.18
CA ASP A 178 -50.67 27.73 -23.91
C ASP A 178 -50.06 28.34 -25.18
#